data_AF-A0A173GPI9-F1
#
_entry.id   AF-A0A173GPI9-F1
#
_cell.length_a   1.000
_cell.length_b   1.000
_cell.length_c   1.000
_cell.angle_alpha   90.00
_cell.angle_beta   90.00
_cell.angle_gamma   90.00
#
_symmetry.space_group_name_H-M   'P 1'
#
loop_
_entity.id
_entity.type
_entity.pdbx_description
1 polymer ?
#
loop_
_entity_poly.entity_id
_entity_poly.type
_entity_poly.pdbx_seq_one_letter_code
_entity_poly.pdbx_strand_id
1 'polypeptide(L)' 'KVLDVYEARLAQAKYVAGDFYSLADLNHLPYTHYLMTTPYKTLVESRPHVKAWWEDISSREASLKVRAGMSSFPKSP' A
#
# COMPACT_ATOMS: atom_id res chain seq x y z
N LYS A 1 -8.28 -12.59 -0.52
CA LYS A 1 -7.21 -13.58 -0.26
C LYS A 1 -5.83 -12.96 -0.07
N VAL A 2 -5.25 -12.20 -1.02
CA VAL A 2 -3.92 -11.58 -0.83
C VAL A 2 -3.88 -10.65 0.39
N LEU A 3 -4.85 -9.73 0.50
CA LEU A 3 -4.93 -8.82 1.64
C LEU A 3 -5.17 -9.54 2.97
N ASP A 4 -5.78 -10.72 2.96
CA ASP A 4 -5.96 -11.53 4.18
C ASP A 4 -4.63 -12.17 4.62
N VAL A 5 -3.79 -12.57 3.67
CA VAL A 5 -2.42 -13.01 3.95
C VAL A 5 -1.59 -11.85 4.49
N TYR A 6 -1.73 -10.65 3.94
CA TYR A 6 -1.02 -9.47 4.44
C TYR A 6 -1.50 -9.10 5.84
N GLU A 7 -2.80 -9.16 6.12
CA GLU A 7 -3.33 -8.89 7.45
C GLU A 7 -2.72 -9.85 8.49
N ALA A 8 -2.71 -11.16 8.21
CA ALA A 8 -2.12 -12.16 9.11
C ALA A 8 -0.60 -11.98 9.29
N ARG A 9 0.10 -11.54 8.24
CA ARG A 9 1.55 -11.26 8.29
C ARG A 9 1.85 -9.98 9.07
N LEU A 10 1.11 -8.92 8.81
CA LEU A 10 1.30 -7.59 9.40
C LEU A 10 0.79 -7.51 10.85
N ALA A 11 -0.01 -8.48 11.28
CA ALA A 11 -0.30 -8.70 12.70
C ALA A 11 0.94 -9.14 13.50
N GLN A 12 1.95 -9.73 12.83
CA GLN A 12 3.15 -10.27 13.47
C GLN A 12 4.41 -9.43 13.23
N ALA A 13 4.42 -8.58 12.20
CA ALA A 13 5.57 -7.78 11.80
C ALA A 13 5.13 -6.43 11.23
N LYS A 14 5.95 -5.39 11.36
CA LYS A 14 5.58 -4.04 10.90
C LYS A 14 5.43 -3.93 9.37
N TYR A 15 6.21 -4.70 8.62
CA TYR A 15 6.27 -4.66 7.16
C TYR A 15 6.09 -6.06 6.57
N VAL A 16 5.76 -6.16 5.28
CA VAL A 16 5.41 -7.46 4.67
C VAL A 16 6.58 -8.45 4.71
N ALA A 17 7.83 -7.95 4.67
CA ALA A 17 9.05 -8.75 4.76
C ALA A 17 9.60 -8.93 6.18
N GLY A 18 9.02 -8.30 7.21
CA GLY A 18 9.53 -8.36 8.59
C GLY A 18 9.51 -6.99 9.27
N ASP A 19 10.49 -6.73 10.15
CA ASP A 19 10.47 -5.54 11.00
C ASP A 19 11.07 -4.29 10.36
N PHE A 20 11.69 -4.43 9.18
CA PHE A 20 12.33 -3.35 8.45
C PHE A 20 11.65 -3.10 7.10
N TYR A 21 11.56 -1.82 6.74
CA TYR A 21 11.06 -1.38 5.45
C TYR A 21 11.99 -1.87 4.33
N SER A 22 11.44 -2.55 3.34
CA SER A 22 12.21 -3.30 2.36
C SER A 22 11.75 -3.08 0.91
N LEU A 23 12.45 -3.69 -0.04
CA LEU A 23 12.03 -3.71 -1.45
C LEU A 23 10.64 -4.33 -1.63
N ALA A 24 10.23 -5.28 -0.79
CA ALA A 24 8.91 -5.89 -0.88
C ALA A 24 7.80 -4.84 -0.70
N ASP A 25 7.95 -3.95 0.29
CA ASP A 25 7.00 -2.86 0.55
C ASP A 25 6.99 -1.83 -0.59
N LEU A 26 8.17 -1.45 -1.08
CA LEU A 26 8.32 -0.54 -2.22
C LEU A 26 7.63 -1.07 -3.48
N ASN A 27 7.79 -2.36 -3.78
CA ASN A 27 7.18 -3.01 -4.94
C ASN A 27 5.64 -2.98 -4.88
N HIS A 28 5.06 -2.93 -3.67
CA HIS A 28 3.61 -2.93 -3.48
C HIS A 28 3.00 -1.53 -3.55
N LEU A 29 3.81 -0.48 -3.41
CA LEU A 29 3.36 0.91 -3.38
C LEU A 29 2.52 1.32 -4.61
N PRO A 30 2.95 1.08 -5.87
CA PRO A 30 2.18 1.51 -7.03
C PRO A 30 0.84 0.77 -7.15
N TYR A 31 0.84 -0.55 -6.95
CA TYR A 31 -0.38 -1.36 -7.06
C TYR A 31 -1.40 -1.02 -5.96
N THR A 32 -0.92 -0.83 -4.73
CA THR A 32 -1.78 -0.46 -3.60
C THR A 32 -2.29 0.97 -3.77
N HIS A 33 -1.48 1.89 -4.33
CA HIS A 33 -1.94 3.22 -4.67
C HIS A 33 -3.13 3.19 -5.63
N TYR A 34 -3.03 2.44 -6.73
CA TYR A 34 -4.14 2.32 -7.68
C TYR A 34 -5.39 1.74 -7.01
N LEU A 35 -5.25 0.66 -6.23
CA LEU A 35 -6.36 0.09 -5.47
C LEU A 35 -7.06 1.15 -4.58
N MET A 36 -6.28 1.96 -3.88
CA MET A 36 -6.77 3.02 -2.98
C MET A 36 -7.44 4.18 -3.70
N THR A 37 -7.25 4.33 -5.01
CA THR A 37 -7.96 5.31 -5.85
C THR A 37 -9.28 4.78 -6.44
N THR A 38 -9.63 3.53 -6.16
CA THR A 38 -10.90 2.91 -6.61
C THR A 38 -11.92 2.81 -5.47
N PRO A 39 -13.20 2.50 -5.77
CA PRO A 39 -14.19 2.17 -4.74
C PRO A 39 -13.81 0.97 -3.84
N TYR A 40 -12.88 0.12 -4.29
CA TYR A 40 -12.41 -1.04 -3.54
C TYR A 40 -11.41 -0.71 -2.43
N LYS A 41 -11.09 0.57 -2.20
CA LYS A 41 -10.26 1.01 -1.07
C LYS A 41 -10.75 0.51 0.29
N THR A 42 -12.05 0.24 0.42
CA THR A 42 -12.67 -0.33 1.62
C THR A 42 -12.10 -1.70 1.97
N LEU A 43 -11.55 -2.45 1.00
CA LEU A 43 -10.83 -3.70 1.24
C LEU A 43 -9.53 -3.45 2.04
N VAL A 44 -8.84 -2.34 1.81
CA VAL A 44 -7.67 -1.97 2.63
C VAL A 44 -8.15 -1.38 3.96
N GLU A 45 -9.11 -0.46 3.93
CA GLU A 45 -9.58 0.25 5.14
C GLU A 45 -10.24 -0.68 6.19
N SER A 46 -10.82 -1.81 5.76
CA SER A 46 -11.44 -2.81 6.66
C SER A 46 -10.45 -3.73 7.38
N ARG A 47 -9.17 -3.68 7.04
CA ARG A 47 -8.11 -4.54 7.57
C ARG A 47 -7.11 -3.68 8.36
N PRO A 48 -7.18 -3.64 9.71
CA PRO A 48 -6.44 -2.66 10.50
C PRO A 48 -4.92 -2.75 10.31
N HIS A 49 -4.34 -3.95 10.20
CA HIS A 49 -2.88 -4.07 10.03
C HIS A 49 -2.43 -3.68 8.62
N VAL A 50 -3.17 -4.10 7.58
CA VAL A 50 -2.92 -3.66 6.19
C VAL A 50 -3.09 -2.14 6.06
N LYS A 51 -4.12 -1.56 6.68
CA LYS A 51 -4.35 -0.11 6.67
C LYS A 51 -3.17 0.64 7.31
N ALA A 52 -2.75 0.22 8.51
CA ALA A 52 -1.63 0.86 9.21
C ALA A 52 -0.32 0.77 8.40
N TRP A 53 -0.05 -0.40 7.80
CA TRP A 53 1.08 -0.58 6.89
C TRP A 53 1.02 0.36 5.69
N TRP A 54 -0.15 0.44 5.02
CA TRP A 54 -0.34 1.34 3.89
C TRP A 54 -0.12 2.81 4.26
N GLU A 55 -0.66 3.25 5.40
CA GLU A 55 -0.49 4.62 5.89
C GLU A 55 0.99 4.95 6.19
N ASP A 56 1.75 4.02 6.80
CA ASP A 56 3.19 4.20 7.04
C ASP A 56 3.98 4.30 5.74
N ILE A 57 3.82 3.35 4.82
CA ILE A 57 4.65 3.33 3.59
C ILE A 57 4.26 4.47 2.64
N SER A 58 2.99 4.87 2.60
CA SER A 58 2.47 5.85 1.63
C SER A 58 2.64 7.31 2.08
N SER A 59 2.96 7.56 3.36
CA SER A 59 3.23 8.89 3.92
C SER A 59 4.69 9.34 3.78
N ARG A 60 5.61 8.43 3.44
CA ARG A 60 7.03 8.73 3.24
C ARG A 60 7.25 9.69 2.07
N GLU A 61 8.21 10.61 2.20
CA GLU A 61 8.51 11.61 1.18
C GLU A 61 8.81 11.00 -0.20
N ALA A 62 9.59 9.91 -0.23
CA ALA A 62 9.87 9.18 -1.47
C ALA A 62 8.59 8.63 -2.13
N SER A 63 7.67 8.10 -1.32
CA SER A 63 6.39 7.57 -1.78
C SER A 63 5.47 8.67 -2.33
N LEU A 64 5.47 9.85 -1.70
CA LEU A 64 4.74 11.02 -2.21
C LEU A 64 5.25 11.45 -3.58
N LYS A 65 6.58 11.50 -3.76
CA LYS A 65 7.23 11.85 -5.04
C LYS A 65 6.87 10.85 -6.14
N VAL A 66 6.95 9.55 -5.87
CA VAL A 66 6.55 8.51 -6.84
C VAL A 66 5.08 8.64 -7.22
N ARG A 67 4.20 8.80 -6.23
CA ARG A 67 2.75 8.89 -6.44
C ARG A 67 2.34 10.13 -7.23
N ALA A 68 3.02 11.27 -7.03
CA ALA A 68 2.81 12.46 -7.85
C ALA A 68 3.08 12.18 -9.34
N GLY A 69 4.11 11.37 -9.64
CA GLY A 69 4.40 10.92 -11.00
C GLY A 69 3.37 9.94 -11.57
N MET A 70 2.66 9.17 -10.73
CA MET A 70 1.65 8.20 -11.18
C MET A 70 0.33 8.83 -11.63
N SER A 71 0.00 10.02 -11.13
CA SER A 71 -1.20 10.79 -11.54
C SER A 71 -1.08 11.40 -12.94
N SER A 72 0.04 11.18 -13.64
CA SER A 72 0.32 11.75 -14.97
C SER A 72 -0.18 10.91 -16.14
N PHE A 73 -0.79 9.74 -15.90
CA PHE A 73 -1.44 8.98 -16.97
C PHE A 73 -2.81 9.58 -17.27
N PRO A 74 -3.09 9.96 -18.54
CA PRO A 74 -4.37 10.54 -18.91
C PRO A 74 -5.48 9.54 -18.57
N LYS A 75 -6.57 10.03 -17.95
CA LYS A 75 -7.79 9.24 -17.84
C LYS A 75 -8.16 8.80 -19.26
N SER A 76 -8.26 7.49 -19.47
CA SER A 76 -8.80 6.95 -20.71
C SER A 76 -10.17 7.58 -20.95
N PRO A 77 -10.48 7.98 -22.21
CA PRO A 77 -11.71 8.70 -22.55
C PRO A 77 -12.96 7.93 -22.15
#